data_AF-A0A534KV52-F1
#
_entry.id   AF-A0A534KV52-F1
#
_cell.length_a   1.000
_cell.length_b   1.000
_cell.length_c   1.000
_cell.angle_alpha   90.00
_cell.angle_beta   90.00
_cell.angle_gamma   90.00
#
_symmetry.space_group_name_H-M   'P 1'
#
loop_
_entity.id
_entity.type
_entity.pdbx_description
1 polymer ?
#
loop_
_entity_poly.entity_id
_entity_poly.type
_entity_poly.pdbx_seq_one_letter_code
_entity_poly.pdbx_strand_id
1 'polypeptide(L)' 'MDILLSLLLLLLAARASGELAQRLKLPALLGEILAGVVLGPSLLGLVSPD' A
#
# COMPACT_ATOMS: atom_id res chain seq x y z
N MET A 1 -10.71 -0.62 -13.15
CA MET A 1 -9.62 0.38 -13.04
C MET A 1 -8.53 -0.03 -14.00
N ASP A 2 -7.98 0.90 -14.79
CA ASP A 2 -6.80 0.59 -15.61
C ASP A 2 -5.68 0.04 -14.72
N ILE A 3 -5.05 -1.06 -15.14
CA ILE A 3 -3.97 -1.71 -14.37
C ILE A 3 -2.87 -0.72 -13.99
N LEU A 4 -2.60 0.26 -14.85
CA LEU A 4 -1.61 1.30 -14.62
C LEU A 4 -1.99 2.20 -13.42
N LEU A 5 -3.27 2.57 -13.32
CA LEU A 5 -3.78 3.36 -12.19
C LEU A 5 -3.77 2.56 -10.88
N SER A 6 -4.14 1.28 -10.94
CA SER A 6 -4.07 0.40 -9.77
C SER A 6 -2.63 0.25 -9.25
N LEU A 7 -1.67 0.05 -10.16
CA LEU A 7 -0.25 -0.02 -9.81
C LEU A 7 0.29 1.30 -9.27
N LEU A 8 -0.12 2.43 -9.87
CA LEU A 8 0.26 3.75 -9.38
C LEU A 8 -0.20 3.94 -7.93
N LEU A 9 -1.48 3.67 -7.64
CA LEU A 9 -2.05 3.78 -6.30
C LEU A 9 -1.35 2.86 -5.30
N LEU A 10 -1.08 1.61 -5.69
CA LEU A 10 -0.34 0.65 -4.89
C LEU A 10 1.06 1.16 -4.53
N LEU A 11 1.81 1.62 -5.53
CA LEU A 11 3.17 2.14 -5.34
C LEU A 11 3.17 3.39 -4.48
N LEU A 12 2.23 4.32 -4.72
CA LEU A 12 2.16 5.58 -3.98
C LEU A 12 1.86 5.33 -2.50
N ALA A 13 0.90 4.45 -2.23
CA ALA A 13 0.53 4.13 -0.86
C ALA A 13 1.58 3.30 -0.13
N ALA A 14 2.21 2.32 -0.81
CA ALA A 14 3.31 1.55 -0.24
C ALA A 14 4.48 2.47 0.13
N ARG A 15 4.86 3.40 -0.76
CA ARG A 15 5.92 4.38 -0.50
C ARG A 15 5.58 5.32 0.64
N ALA A 16 4.38 5.90 0.63
CA ALA A 16 3.93 6.81 1.68
C ALA A 16 3.91 6.11 3.05
N SER A 17 3.41 4.89 3.12
CA SER A 17 3.30 4.14 4.37
C SER A 17 4.66 3.62 4.85
N GLY A 18 5.54 3.20 3.94
CA GLY A 18 6.91 2.82 4.25
C GLY A 18 7.72 3.99 4.81
N GLU A 19 7.57 5.18 4.23
CA GLU A 19 8.23 6.39 4.74
C GLU A 19 7.67 6.80 6.11
N LEU A 20 6.34 6.69 6.31
CA LEU A 20 5.71 6.92 7.61
C LEU A 20 6.24 5.94 8.68
N ALA A 21 6.39 4.66 8.32
CA ALA A 21 6.96 3.64 9.21
C ALA A 21 8.41 3.98 9.58
N GLN A 22 9.24 4.40 8.62
CA GLN A 22 10.61 4.84 8.92
C GLN A 22 10.65 6.06 9.85
N ARG A 23 9.74 7.03 9.67
CA ARG A 23 9.61 8.19 10.60
C ARG A 23 9.28 7.75 12.02
N LEU A 24 8.53 6.64 12.17
CA LEU A 24 8.21 6.02 13.46
C LEU A 24 9.31 5.08 13.98
N LYS A 25 10.49 5.04 13.35
CA LYS A 25 11.60 4.11 13.66
C LYS A 25 11.23 2.63 13.49
N LEU A 26 10.22 2.34 12.68
CA LEU A 26 9.83 0.99 12.29
C LEU A 26 10.53 0.60 10.98
N PRO A 27 10.69 -0.71 10.69
CA PRO A 27 11.12 -1.17 9.39
C PRO A 27 10.15 -0.70 8.30
N ALA A 28 10.66 -0.17 7.18
CA ALA A 28 9.83 0.29 6.05
C ALA A 28 8.87 -0.80 5.55
N LEU A 29 9.34 -2.05 5.52
CA LEU A 29 8.57 -3.24 5.14
C LEU A 29 7.25 -3.36 5.93
N LEU A 30 7.22 -2.96 7.21
CA LEU A 30 5.99 -3.00 8.01
C LEU A 30 4.93 -2.04 7.45
N GLY A 31 5.34 -0.83 7.06
CA GLY A 31 4.47 0.18 6.45
C GLY A 31 3.97 -0.24 5.06
N GLU A 32 4.84 -0.87 4.27
CA GLU A 32 4.48 -1.40 2.94
C GLU A 32 3.46 -2.54 3.04
N ILE A 33 3.67 -3.49 3.97
CA ILE A 33 2.73 -4.59 4.22
C ILE A 33 1.39 -4.04 4.72
N LEU A 34 1.39 -3.07 5.64
CA LEU A 34 0.17 -2.43 6.12
C LEU A 34 -0.59 -1.72 4.99
N ALA A 35 0.12 -1.01 4.11
CA ALA A 35 -0.49 -0.38 2.94
C ALA A 35 -1.16 -1.42 2.04
N GLY A 36 -0.48 -2.53 1.75
CA GLY A 36 -1.02 -3.63 0.94
C GLY A 36 -2.24 -4.30 1.58
N VAL A 37 -2.25 -4.48 2.90
CA VAL A 37 -3.39 -5.05 3.63
C VAL A 37 -4.59 -4.10 3.67
N VAL A 38 -4.35 -2.80 3.86
CA VAL A 38 -5.39 -1.76 3.87
C VAL A 38 -6.00 -1.56 2.49
N LEU A 39 -5.19 -1.42 1.44
CA LEU A 39 -5.66 -1.19 0.06
C LEU A 39 -6.13 -2.44 -0.66
N GLY A 40 -5.59 -3.60 -0.27
CA GLY A 40 -5.92 -4.87 -0.86
C GLY A 40 -7.34 -5.35 -0.53
N PRO A 41 -7.73 -6.50 -1.10
CA PRO A 41 -9.06 -7.10 -0.92
C PRO A 41 -9.38 -7.45 0.55
N SER A 42 -8.36 -7.54 1.40
CA SER A 42 -8.48 -7.98 2.79
C SER A 42 -9.13 -6.96 3.73
N LEU A 43 -9.11 -5.66 3.41
CA LEU A 43 -9.73 -4.61 4.25
C LEU A 43 -10.65 -3.68 3.46
N LEU A 44 -10.10 -2.83 2.59
CA LEU A 44 -10.90 -1.84 1.87
C LEU A 44 -11.37 -2.33 0.49
N GLY A 45 -10.74 -3.35 -0.09
CA GLY A 45 -11.12 -3.86 -1.42
C GLY A 45 -10.91 -2.90 -2.59
N LEU A 46 -10.17 -1.81 -2.35
CA LEU A 46 -9.92 -0.75 -3.34
C LEU A 46 -9.08 -1.24 -4.52
N VAL A 47 -8.18 -2.18 -4.25
CA VAL A 47 -7.37 -2.85 -5.26
C VAL A 47 -7.69 -4.34 -5.18
N SER A 48 -8.56 -4.79 -6.07
CA SER A 48 -8.89 -6.21 -6.23
C SER A 48 -8.43 -6.66 -7.62
N PRO A 49 -7.70 -7.78 -7.73
CA PRO A 49 -7.51 -8.42 -9.02
C PRO A 49 -8.88 -8.92 -9.50
N ASP A 50 -9.23 -8.58 -10.75
CA ASP A 50 -10.26 -9.29 -11.51
C ASP A 50 -9.60 -10.52 -12.16
#